data_AF-A0A1R3J3Y2-F1
#
_entry.id   AF-A0A1R3J3Y2-F1
#
_cell.length_a   1.000
_cell.length_b   1.000
_cell.length_c   1.000
_cell.angle_alpha   90.00
_cell.angle_beta   90.00
_cell.angle_gamma   90.00
#
_symmetry.space_group_name_H-M   'P 1'
#
loop_
_entity.id
_entity.type
_entity.pdbx_description
1 polymer ?
#
loop_
_entity_poly.entity_id
_entity_poly.type
_entity_poly.pdbx_seq_one_letter_code
_entity_poly.pdbx_strand_id
1 'polypeptide(L)'
;MGFSSSGRMVGSSAMVGWISGDGTRTIQQYYLGGTRPNLVLPNQGNLTIVENSSSITAQSSRVYLAFQLNTTQPSQRVIYSVGQIGVIPSAPGFALAEHRDKISTLLSYSTGRSATKTPYSRLRKSHGILNMLSWGILMIIGAIVARYMKQWDPIWFYSHAVIQSCAFILGIIGIICGFVLEDRLKADVSTHKGLGIFILVLASLQVTALFARPDKEAKMRKYWNWYHYIAGRLLIVFAIANVFYGIHLGEKGNGWTAGYGVIIAIFILVSFVLEFRMWKRNN
;
A
#
# COMPACT_ATOMS: atom_id res chain seq x y z
N MET A 1 10.10 -14.48 16.83
CA MET A 1 9.51 -13.45 17.70
C MET A 1 10.48 -12.29 17.84
N GLY A 2 10.12 -11.10 17.40
CA GLY A 2 10.94 -9.89 17.45
C GLY A 2 10.46 -8.89 18.50
N PHE A 3 11.37 -8.11 19.06
CA PHE A 3 11.11 -7.05 20.02
C PHE A 3 11.57 -5.72 19.41
N SER A 4 10.62 -4.83 19.14
CA SER A 4 10.88 -3.62 18.37
C SER A 4 10.46 -2.38 19.14
N SER A 5 11.22 -1.29 19.10
CA SER A 5 10.76 -0.01 19.66
C SER A 5 9.73 0.67 18.75
N SER A 6 9.78 0.42 17.44
CA SER A 6 8.94 1.07 16.41
C SER A 6 7.78 0.18 15.92
N GLY A 7 7.80 -1.11 16.24
CA GLY A 7 6.88 -2.11 15.66
C GLY A 7 7.29 -2.57 14.26
N ARG A 8 8.48 -2.19 13.79
CA ARG A 8 9.09 -2.66 12.53
C ARG A 8 10.16 -3.72 12.81
N MET A 9 10.34 -4.64 11.85
CA MET A 9 11.42 -5.62 11.91
C MET A 9 12.79 -4.96 11.81
N VAL A 10 12.97 -4.02 10.88
CA VAL A 10 14.23 -3.30 10.73
C VAL A 10 14.53 -2.49 12.00
N GLY A 11 15.74 -2.69 12.55
CA GLY A 11 16.21 -2.14 13.82
C GLY A 11 15.72 -2.88 15.07
N SER A 12 15.18 -4.10 14.93
CA SER A 12 14.73 -4.93 16.06
C SER A 12 15.65 -6.11 16.33
N SER A 13 15.55 -6.67 17.53
CA SER A 13 16.18 -7.94 17.89
C SER A 13 15.13 -9.04 17.92
N ALA A 14 15.45 -10.24 17.46
CA ALA A 14 14.51 -11.33 17.36
C ALA A 14 15.08 -12.68 17.81
N MET A 15 14.24 -13.47 18.46
CA MET A 15 14.45 -14.89 18.65
C MET A 15 13.80 -15.65 17.51
N VAL A 16 14.59 -16.42 16.77
CA VAL A 16 14.16 -17.24 15.64
C VAL A 16 14.44 -18.69 15.99
N GLY A 17 13.46 -19.56 15.78
CA GLY A 17 13.65 -20.97 16.01
C GLY A 17 13.07 -21.81 14.87
N TRP A 18 13.72 -22.93 14.60
CA TRP A 18 13.34 -23.90 13.56
C TRP A 18 13.69 -25.32 14.00
N ILE A 19 13.10 -26.28 13.29
CA ILE A 19 13.40 -27.70 13.44
C ILE A 19 13.87 -28.20 12.07
N SER A 20 15.12 -28.62 11.98
CA SER A 20 15.74 -29.16 10.77
C SER A 20 15.13 -30.52 10.38
N GLY A 21 15.36 -30.96 9.14
CA GLY A 21 14.80 -32.21 8.62
C GLY A 21 15.28 -33.47 9.36
N ASP A 22 16.44 -33.39 10.02
CA ASP A 22 17.01 -34.41 10.90
C ASP A 22 16.42 -34.38 12.34
N GLY A 23 15.49 -33.47 12.62
CA GLY A 23 14.91 -33.26 13.94
C GLY A 23 15.71 -32.33 14.85
N THR A 24 16.84 -31.78 14.39
CA THR A 24 17.65 -30.84 15.17
C THR A 24 16.85 -29.57 15.45
N ARG A 25 16.80 -29.19 16.74
CA ARG A 25 16.04 -28.06 17.24
C ARG A 25 16.98 -26.89 17.49
N THR A 26 16.78 -25.80 16.76
CA THR A 26 17.66 -24.63 16.87
C THR A 26 16.85 -23.40 17.24
N ILE A 27 17.37 -22.63 18.18
CA ILE A 27 16.89 -21.31 18.54
C ILE A 27 18.08 -20.38 18.54
N GLN A 28 17.96 -19.25 17.85
CA GLN A 28 19.04 -18.31 17.69
C GLN A 28 18.53 -16.88 17.70
N GLN A 29 19.32 -16.00 18.28
CA GLN A 29 19.05 -14.56 18.29
C GLN A 29 19.55 -13.92 16.99
N TYR A 30 18.82 -12.94 16.48
CA TYR A 30 19.19 -12.14 15.32
C TYR A 30 19.00 -10.65 15.59
N TYR A 31 19.92 -9.84 15.06
CA TYR A 31 19.70 -8.41 14.88
C TYR A 31 19.21 -8.15 13.45
N LEU A 32 18.03 -7.55 13.32
CA LEU A 32 17.38 -7.31 12.04
C LEU A 32 17.72 -5.89 11.57
N GLY A 33 18.95 -5.65 11.11
CA GLY A 33 19.44 -4.32 10.72
C GLY A 33 18.88 -3.79 9.39
N GLY A 34 18.30 -4.64 8.55
CA GLY A 34 17.76 -4.27 7.24
C GLY A 34 16.97 -5.40 6.57
N THR A 35 16.56 -5.18 5.32
CA THR A 35 15.84 -6.18 4.50
C THR A 35 16.76 -7.08 3.68
N ARG A 36 18.05 -6.70 3.54
CA ARG A 36 19.05 -7.51 2.84
C ARG A 36 19.62 -8.58 3.77
N PRO A 37 19.91 -9.81 3.28
CA PRO A 37 20.41 -10.89 4.13
C PRO A 37 21.68 -10.53 4.92
N ASN A 38 22.59 -9.75 4.33
CA ASN A 38 23.84 -9.31 5.00
C ASN A 38 23.63 -8.28 6.12
N LEU A 39 22.42 -7.73 6.27
CA LEU A 39 22.04 -6.84 7.36
C LEU A 39 21.21 -7.58 8.43
N VAL A 40 20.97 -8.88 8.26
CA VAL A 40 20.29 -9.75 9.22
C VAL A 40 21.36 -10.59 9.90
N LEU A 41 21.75 -10.19 11.10
CA LEU A 41 22.98 -10.67 11.73
C LEU A 41 22.67 -11.76 12.76
N PRO A 42 23.09 -13.02 12.53
CA PRO A 42 22.93 -14.10 13.51
C PRO A 42 23.79 -13.83 14.74
N ASN A 43 23.34 -14.29 15.91
CA ASN A 43 23.99 -14.15 17.22
C ASN A 43 24.23 -12.70 17.67
N GLN A 44 23.54 -11.73 17.06
CA GLN A 44 23.59 -10.33 17.45
C GLN A 44 22.22 -9.85 17.91
N GLY A 45 22.18 -8.73 18.63
CA GLY A 45 20.96 -8.16 19.19
C GLY A 45 21.16 -7.71 20.62
N ASN A 46 20.07 -7.31 21.26
CA ASN A 46 20.05 -6.80 22.63
C ASN A 46 19.16 -7.61 23.58
N LEU A 47 18.77 -8.82 23.20
CA LEU A 47 18.01 -9.73 24.05
C LEU A 47 18.97 -10.54 24.92
N THR A 48 18.82 -10.41 26.23
CA THR A 48 19.55 -11.20 27.23
C THR A 48 18.70 -12.40 27.61
N ILE A 49 19.03 -13.59 27.10
CA ILE A 49 18.26 -14.81 27.35
C ILE A 49 18.79 -15.50 28.61
N VAL A 50 17.88 -15.96 29.47
CA VAL A 50 18.25 -16.78 30.65
C VAL A 50 18.75 -18.13 30.16
N GLU A 51 19.90 -18.58 30.66
CA GLU A 51 20.49 -19.87 30.29
C GLU A 51 19.51 -21.03 30.51
N ASN A 52 19.52 -22.00 29.59
CA ASN A 52 18.66 -23.19 29.61
C ASN A 52 17.14 -22.92 29.67
N SER A 53 16.69 -21.71 29.34
CA SER A 53 15.26 -21.35 29.33
C SER A 53 14.58 -21.51 27.97
N SER A 54 15.34 -21.74 26.90
CA SER A 54 14.82 -21.78 25.54
C SER A 54 14.43 -23.19 25.11
N SER A 55 13.26 -23.33 24.49
CA SER A 55 12.80 -24.59 23.92
C SER A 55 11.94 -24.36 22.69
N ILE A 56 12.05 -25.29 21.74
CA ILE A 56 11.22 -25.30 20.53
C ILE A 56 10.68 -26.71 20.34
N THR A 57 9.40 -26.79 19.99
CA THR A 57 8.75 -28.04 19.64
C THR A 57 7.70 -27.80 18.56
N ALA A 58 7.34 -28.85 17.83
CA ALA A 58 6.27 -28.81 16.85
C ALA A 58 5.23 -29.88 17.17
N GLN A 59 3.95 -29.49 17.18
CA GLN A 59 2.82 -30.38 17.38
C GLN A 59 1.64 -29.92 16.53
N SER A 60 0.98 -30.84 15.82
CA SER A 60 -0.23 -30.57 15.03
C SER A 60 -0.11 -29.34 14.11
N SER A 61 0.97 -29.28 13.33
CA SER A 61 1.28 -28.17 12.41
C SER A 61 1.48 -26.81 13.08
N ARG A 62 1.73 -26.77 14.39
CA ARG A 62 2.10 -25.57 15.14
C ARG A 62 3.51 -25.70 15.71
N VAL A 63 4.27 -24.62 15.59
CA VAL A 63 5.58 -24.50 16.24
C VAL A 63 5.39 -23.70 17.53
N TYR A 64 5.86 -24.25 18.63
CA TYR A 64 5.93 -23.61 19.93
C TYR A 64 7.36 -23.21 20.18
N LEU A 65 7.58 -21.92 20.40
CA LEU A 65 8.88 -21.35 20.76
C LEU A 65 8.72 -20.69 22.14
N ALA A 66 9.51 -21.16 23.10
CA ALA A 66 9.58 -20.59 24.45
C ALA A 66 11.02 -20.18 24.75
N PHE A 67 11.17 -19.09 25.51
CA PHE A 67 12.44 -18.60 26.05
C PHE A 67 12.13 -17.59 27.16
N GLN A 68 13.08 -17.37 28.06
CA GLN A 68 12.96 -16.36 29.10
C GLN A 68 13.93 -15.21 28.84
N LEU A 69 13.41 -13.98 28.88
CA LEU A 69 14.18 -12.75 28.71
C LEU A 69 14.51 -12.16 30.08
N ASN A 70 15.79 -11.93 30.35
CA ASN A 70 16.24 -11.17 31.52
C ASN A 70 16.22 -9.67 31.19
N THR A 71 15.19 -8.96 31.65
CA THR A 71 15.03 -7.53 31.43
C THR A 71 14.16 -6.91 32.50
N THR A 72 14.42 -5.64 32.84
CA THR A 72 13.59 -4.86 33.76
C THR A 72 12.34 -4.30 33.07
N GLN A 73 12.40 -4.03 31.76
CA GLN A 73 11.29 -3.52 30.98
C GLN A 73 11.30 -4.11 29.56
N PRO A 74 10.54 -5.18 29.31
CA PRO A 74 10.46 -5.77 27.97
C PRO A 74 9.73 -4.84 26.99
N SER A 75 10.13 -4.84 25.72
CA SER A 75 9.42 -4.08 24.69
C SER A 75 7.97 -4.55 24.62
N GLN A 76 7.03 -3.61 24.71
CA GLN A 76 5.61 -3.89 24.52
C GLN A 76 5.28 -4.19 23.06
N ARG A 77 6.12 -3.79 22.11
CA ARG A 77 5.88 -4.02 20.68
C ARG A 77 6.57 -5.31 20.24
N VAL A 78 5.76 -6.36 20.11
CA VAL A 78 6.21 -7.71 19.77
C VAL A 78 5.80 -8.04 18.34
N ILE A 79 6.76 -8.54 17.56
CA ILE A 79 6.59 -8.95 16.18
C ILE A 79 6.56 -10.47 16.12
N TYR A 80 5.52 -11.02 15.53
CA TYR A 80 5.44 -12.42 15.18
C TYR A 80 5.63 -12.56 13.69
N SER A 81 6.40 -13.55 13.25
CA SER A 81 6.61 -13.83 11.85
C SER A 81 6.80 -15.32 11.65
N VAL A 82 6.44 -15.80 10.46
CA VAL A 82 6.58 -17.20 10.06
C VAL A 82 7.40 -17.27 8.79
N GLY A 83 8.43 -18.12 8.79
CA GLY A 83 9.28 -18.37 7.61
C GLY A 83 8.52 -19.06 6.47
N GLN A 84 9.17 -19.19 5.32
CA GLN A 84 8.64 -19.97 4.20
C GLN A 84 8.63 -21.47 4.54
N ILE A 85 7.73 -22.22 3.90
CA ILE A 85 7.65 -23.67 4.06
C ILE A 85 8.88 -24.29 3.39
N GLY A 86 9.59 -25.17 4.10
CA GLY A 86 10.75 -25.90 3.56
C GLY A 86 12.03 -25.07 3.42
N VAL A 87 12.01 -23.78 3.77
CA VAL A 87 13.20 -22.92 3.74
C VAL A 87 13.69 -22.70 5.17
N ILE A 88 14.76 -23.41 5.52
CA ILE A 88 15.34 -23.43 6.87
C ILE A 88 16.76 -22.85 6.83
N PRO A 89 17.16 -22.00 7.78
CA PRO A 89 18.54 -21.50 7.86
C PRO A 89 19.55 -22.63 8.03
N SER A 90 20.65 -22.59 7.28
CA SER A 90 21.72 -23.59 7.32
C SER A 90 23.09 -22.99 7.57
N ALA A 91 24.00 -23.81 8.09
CA ALA A 91 25.41 -23.45 8.29
C ALA A 91 26.10 -23.08 6.95
N PRO A 92 27.17 -22.26 6.97
CA PRO A 92 27.73 -21.58 8.17
C PRO A 92 27.02 -20.26 8.52
N GLY A 93 26.28 -19.68 7.57
CA GLY A 93 25.77 -18.30 7.69
C GLY A 93 24.43 -18.16 8.40
N PHE A 94 23.63 -19.23 8.48
CA PHE A 94 22.27 -19.21 9.04
C PHE A 94 21.43 -18.03 8.55
N ALA A 95 21.56 -17.69 7.27
CA ALA A 95 20.83 -16.56 6.68
C ALA A 95 19.33 -16.83 6.70
N LEU A 96 18.55 -15.82 7.07
CA LEU A 96 17.09 -15.91 7.07
C LEU A 96 16.53 -15.55 5.70
N ALA A 97 15.60 -16.36 5.21
CA ALA A 97 14.75 -16.00 4.08
C ALA A 97 13.64 -15.02 4.52
N GLU A 98 13.06 -14.32 3.55
CA GLU A 98 11.90 -13.47 3.80
C GLU A 98 10.73 -14.30 4.36
N HIS A 99 10.08 -13.79 5.40
CA HIS A 99 8.92 -14.41 6.03
C HIS A 99 7.72 -14.40 5.08
N ARG A 100 6.86 -15.42 5.18
CA ARG A 100 5.59 -15.45 4.43
C ARG A 100 4.52 -14.55 5.03
N ASP A 101 4.59 -14.34 6.35
CA ASP A 101 3.63 -13.55 7.10
C ASP A 101 4.29 -12.96 8.35
N LYS A 102 3.80 -11.79 8.75
CA LYS A 102 4.19 -11.10 9.97
C LYS A 102 3.06 -10.28 10.55
N ILE A 103 3.12 -10.08 11.86
CA ILE A 103 2.24 -9.16 12.56
C ILE A 103 2.99 -8.46 13.69
N SER A 104 2.79 -7.15 13.81
CA SER A 104 3.24 -6.38 14.97
C SER A 104 2.07 -6.20 15.93
N THR A 105 2.31 -6.50 17.19
CA THR A 105 1.33 -6.44 18.28
C THR A 105 1.85 -5.56 19.42
N LEU A 106 0.93 -5.04 20.23
CA LEU A 106 1.23 -4.46 21.52
C LEU A 106 0.84 -5.46 22.61
N LEU A 107 1.82 -5.95 23.36
CA LEU A 107 1.66 -6.87 24.47
C LEU A 107 1.70 -6.09 25.80
N SER A 108 0.65 -6.23 26.59
CA SER A 108 0.61 -5.76 27.97
C SER A 108 1.07 -6.90 28.88
N TYR A 109 2.27 -6.80 29.42
CA TYR A 109 2.84 -7.80 30.33
C TYR A 109 2.09 -7.88 31.67
N SER A 110 1.43 -6.79 32.11
CA SER A 110 0.63 -6.78 33.34
C SER A 110 -0.71 -7.51 33.21
N THR A 111 -1.32 -7.51 32.01
CA THR A 111 -2.64 -8.13 31.78
C THR A 111 -2.57 -9.41 30.94
N GLY A 112 -1.42 -9.73 30.36
CA GLY A 112 -1.25 -10.83 29.40
C GLY A 112 -1.97 -10.61 28.06
N ARG A 113 -2.54 -9.42 27.82
CA ARG A 113 -3.33 -9.14 26.62
C ARG A 113 -2.47 -8.59 25.49
N SER A 114 -2.69 -9.08 24.28
CA SER A 114 -2.12 -8.54 23.05
C SER A 114 -3.19 -7.82 22.21
N ALA A 115 -2.84 -6.66 21.65
CA ALA A 115 -3.69 -5.94 20.70
C ALA A 115 -2.93 -5.63 19.41
N THR A 116 -3.56 -5.88 18.26
CA THR A 116 -3.03 -5.45 16.97
C THR A 116 -3.36 -3.97 16.77
N LYS A 117 -2.38 -3.08 16.96
CA LYS A 117 -2.50 -1.68 16.51
C LYS A 117 -1.65 -1.48 15.27
N THR A 118 -2.30 -1.31 14.12
CA THR A 118 -1.64 -0.74 12.94
C THR A 118 -1.32 0.74 13.24
N PRO A 119 -0.04 1.16 13.25
CA PRO A 119 0.30 2.56 13.49
C PRO A 119 -0.40 3.47 12.47
N TYR A 120 -0.88 4.63 12.95
CA TYR A 120 -1.53 5.66 12.14
C TYR A 120 -2.69 5.13 11.27
N SER A 121 -3.46 4.16 11.80
CA SER A 121 -4.55 3.48 11.08
C SER A 121 -5.55 4.44 10.43
N ARG A 122 -5.93 5.51 11.14
CA ARG A 122 -6.84 6.54 10.63
C ARG A 122 -6.24 7.27 9.44
N LEU A 123 -4.99 7.73 9.55
CA LEU A 123 -4.29 8.43 8.47
C LEU A 123 -4.11 7.53 7.23
N ARG A 124 -3.73 6.26 7.43
CA ARG A 124 -3.66 5.25 6.36
C ARG A 124 -5.00 5.10 5.64
N LYS A 125 -6.09 4.96 6.40
CA LYS A 125 -7.43 4.79 5.85
C LYS A 125 -7.89 6.06 5.12
N SER A 126 -7.64 7.25 5.68
CA SER A 126 -7.96 8.54 5.05
C SER A 126 -7.19 8.71 3.74
N HIS A 127 -5.88 8.48 3.73
CA HIS A 127 -5.07 8.52 2.51
C HIS A 127 -5.63 7.59 1.42
N GLY A 128 -5.87 6.31 1.76
CA GLY A 128 -6.40 5.33 0.81
C GLY A 128 -7.77 5.71 0.25
N ILE A 129 -8.72 6.09 1.11
CA ILE A 129 -10.09 6.44 0.69
C ILE A 129 -10.08 7.73 -0.15
N LEU A 130 -9.36 8.77 0.28
CA LEU A 130 -9.30 10.03 -0.46
C LEU A 130 -8.74 9.82 -1.86
N ASN A 131 -7.62 9.09 -2.00
CA ASN A 131 -7.00 8.86 -3.30
C ASN A 131 -7.81 7.91 -4.19
N MET A 132 -8.45 6.89 -3.62
CA MET A 132 -9.34 6.01 -4.38
C MET A 132 -10.58 6.76 -4.89
N LEU A 133 -11.22 7.58 -4.04
CA LEU A 133 -12.38 8.37 -4.43
C LEU A 133 -12.02 9.45 -5.48
N SER A 134 -10.93 10.19 -5.25
CA SER A 134 -10.50 11.26 -6.17
C SER A 134 -9.95 10.71 -7.49
N TRP A 135 -8.76 10.12 -7.44
CA TRP A 135 -8.01 9.69 -8.61
C TRP A 135 -8.62 8.44 -9.26
N GLY A 136 -9.15 7.53 -8.44
CA GLY A 136 -9.62 6.23 -8.91
C GLY A 136 -11.09 6.16 -9.33
N ILE A 137 -11.93 7.13 -8.95
CA ILE A 137 -13.38 7.10 -9.18
C ILE A 137 -13.85 8.40 -9.83
N LEU A 138 -13.69 9.55 -9.18
CA LEU A 138 -14.21 10.82 -9.68
C LEU A 138 -13.56 11.23 -11.01
N MET A 139 -12.26 10.97 -11.20
CA MET A 139 -11.57 11.21 -12.48
C MET A 139 -12.21 10.46 -13.66
N ILE A 140 -12.63 9.20 -13.41
CA ILE A 140 -13.30 8.35 -14.42
C ILE A 140 -14.70 8.87 -14.70
N ILE A 141 -15.47 9.19 -13.65
CA ILE A 141 -16.81 9.77 -13.80
C ILE A 141 -16.74 11.06 -14.63
N GLY A 142 -15.81 11.96 -14.31
CA GLY A 142 -15.60 13.19 -15.06
C GLY A 142 -15.30 12.94 -16.54
N ALA A 143 -14.49 11.93 -16.86
CA ALA A 143 -14.20 11.55 -18.24
C ALA A 143 -15.41 10.96 -18.98
N ILE A 144 -16.22 10.11 -18.31
CA ILE A 144 -17.48 9.57 -18.84
C ILE A 144 -18.45 10.71 -19.17
N VAL A 145 -18.64 11.66 -18.25
CA VAL A 145 -19.49 12.85 -18.47
C VAL A 145 -19.01 13.64 -19.70
N ALA A 146 -17.71 13.95 -19.79
CA ALA A 146 -17.16 14.71 -20.91
C ALA A 146 -17.23 14.00 -22.26
N ARG A 147 -17.28 12.66 -22.27
CA ARG A 147 -17.41 11.88 -23.51
C ARG A 147 -18.86 11.75 -23.97
N TYR A 148 -19.76 11.34 -23.06
CA TYR A 148 -21.09 10.87 -23.45
C TYR A 148 -22.23 11.88 -23.25
N MET A 149 -21.99 12.97 -22.53
CA MET A 149 -23.02 13.97 -22.23
C MET A 149 -22.92 15.25 -23.07
N LYS A 150 -22.06 15.28 -24.10
CA LYS A 150 -21.81 16.48 -24.93
C LYS A 150 -23.07 17.11 -25.55
N GLN A 151 -24.14 16.34 -25.78
CA GLN A 151 -25.41 16.88 -26.29
C GLN A 151 -26.08 17.90 -25.35
N TRP A 152 -25.74 17.88 -24.06
CA TRP A 152 -26.28 18.80 -23.07
C TRP A 152 -25.35 20.00 -22.89
N ASP A 153 -24.91 20.64 -23.98
CA ASP A 153 -24.10 21.87 -23.91
C ASP A 153 -24.97 23.00 -23.31
N PRO A 154 -24.48 23.78 -22.32
CA PRO A 154 -23.14 23.75 -21.71
C PRO A 154 -23.03 22.90 -20.42
N ILE A 155 -24.11 22.25 -19.98
CA ILE A 155 -24.20 21.48 -18.71
C ILE A 155 -23.09 20.42 -18.60
N TRP A 156 -22.77 19.70 -19.67
CA TRP A 156 -21.72 18.67 -19.64
C TRP A 156 -20.36 19.25 -19.25
N PHE A 157 -20.05 20.46 -19.73
CA PHE A 157 -18.77 21.12 -19.52
C PHE A 157 -18.61 21.52 -18.05
N TYR A 158 -19.63 22.17 -17.48
CA TYR A 158 -19.63 22.56 -16.07
C TYR A 158 -19.62 21.33 -15.16
N SER A 159 -20.40 20.29 -15.50
CA SER A 159 -20.42 19.04 -14.73
C SER A 159 -19.04 18.37 -14.72
N HIS A 160 -18.39 18.26 -15.89
CA HIS A 160 -17.02 17.76 -15.98
C HIS A 160 -16.05 18.61 -15.16
N ALA A 161 -16.07 19.93 -15.32
CA ALA A 161 -15.17 20.84 -14.62
C ALA A 161 -15.32 20.75 -13.10
N VAL A 162 -16.55 20.72 -12.58
CA VAL A 162 -16.84 20.60 -11.15
C VAL A 162 -16.35 19.25 -10.61
N ILE A 163 -16.71 18.14 -11.28
CA ILE A 163 -16.30 16.79 -10.84
C ILE A 163 -14.77 16.67 -10.83
N GLN A 164 -14.09 17.15 -11.87
CA GLN A 164 -12.63 17.10 -11.95
C GLN A 164 -11.96 18.02 -10.93
N SER A 165 -12.53 19.20 -10.66
CA SER A 165 -11.99 20.11 -9.64
C SER A 165 -12.13 19.52 -8.24
N CYS A 166 -13.28 18.92 -7.91
CA CYS A 166 -13.47 18.20 -6.66
C CYS A 166 -12.50 17.03 -6.52
N ALA A 167 -12.34 16.23 -7.59
CA ALA A 167 -11.37 15.15 -7.63
C ALA A 167 -9.94 15.65 -7.36
N PHE A 168 -9.52 16.72 -8.03
CA PHE A 168 -8.19 17.30 -7.87
C PHE A 168 -7.92 17.78 -6.43
N ILE A 169 -8.86 18.52 -5.83
CA ILE A 169 -8.72 19.03 -4.46
C ILE A 169 -8.64 17.88 -3.44
N LEU A 170 -9.56 16.91 -3.51
CA LEU A 170 -9.52 15.73 -2.64
C LEU A 170 -8.24 14.91 -2.85
N GLY A 171 -7.77 14.84 -4.08
CA GLY A 171 -6.52 14.17 -4.46
C GLY A 171 -5.29 14.83 -3.84
N ILE A 172 -5.21 16.17 -3.84
CA ILE A 172 -4.14 16.92 -3.15
C ILE A 172 -4.14 16.59 -1.65
N ILE A 173 -5.31 16.65 -1.00
CA ILE A 173 -5.43 16.31 0.44
C ILE A 173 -4.98 14.86 0.69
N GLY A 174 -5.38 13.94 -0.19
CA GLY A 174 -4.96 12.54 -0.16
C GLY A 174 -3.45 12.38 -0.28
N ILE A 175 -2.79 13.09 -1.20
CA ILE A 175 -1.34 13.06 -1.40
C ILE A 175 -0.60 13.64 -0.18
N ILE A 176 -1.08 14.77 0.38
CA ILE A 176 -0.51 15.35 1.61
C ILE A 176 -0.57 14.34 2.76
N CYS A 177 -1.71 13.66 2.93
CA CYS A 177 -1.83 12.57 3.89
C CYS A 177 -0.81 11.46 3.63
N GLY A 178 -0.48 11.18 2.37
CA GLY A 178 0.54 10.21 1.96
C GLY A 178 1.95 10.60 2.38
N PHE A 179 2.35 11.85 2.14
CA PHE A 179 3.66 12.37 2.58
C PHE A 179 3.80 12.37 4.10
N VAL A 180 2.76 12.83 4.81
CA VAL A 180 2.75 12.79 6.29
C VAL A 180 2.84 11.35 6.78
N LEU A 181 2.16 10.42 6.12
CA LEU A 181 2.19 9.00 6.48
C LEU A 181 3.58 8.37 6.24
N GLU A 182 4.21 8.68 5.11
CA GLU A 182 5.56 8.21 4.78
C GLU A 182 6.57 8.66 5.85
N ASP A 183 6.58 9.94 6.18
CA ASP A 183 7.46 10.53 7.20
C ASP A 183 7.28 9.85 8.56
N ARG A 184 6.01 9.71 9.00
CA ARG A 184 5.66 9.08 10.28
C ARG A 184 6.03 7.60 10.35
N LEU A 185 5.89 6.89 9.24
CA LEU A 185 6.21 5.46 9.18
C LEU A 185 7.67 5.19 8.88
N LYS A 186 8.43 6.16 8.33
CA LYS A 186 9.73 5.97 7.68
C LYS A 186 9.69 4.85 6.64
N ALA A 187 8.56 4.69 5.96
CA ALA A 187 8.33 3.61 5.00
C ALA A 187 9.02 3.91 3.68
N ASP A 188 9.63 2.91 3.04
CA ASP A 188 10.07 3.06 1.66
C ASP A 188 8.89 2.73 0.75
N VAL A 189 8.32 3.78 0.15
CA VAL A 189 7.22 3.70 -0.82
C VAL A 189 7.59 4.44 -2.11
N SER A 190 8.89 4.48 -2.43
CA SER A 190 9.47 5.26 -3.52
C SER A 190 8.73 5.11 -4.86
N THR A 191 8.39 3.89 -5.28
CA THR A 191 7.64 3.65 -6.52
C THR A 191 6.22 4.22 -6.48
N HIS A 192 5.46 3.96 -5.41
CA HIS A 192 4.07 4.42 -5.27
C HIS A 192 3.99 5.95 -5.17
N LYS A 193 4.95 6.54 -4.45
CA LYS A 193 5.14 7.98 -4.34
C LYS A 193 5.50 8.60 -5.68
N GLY A 194 6.45 8.00 -6.41
CA GLY A 194 6.85 8.47 -7.74
C GLY A 194 5.68 8.47 -8.73
N LEU A 195 4.91 7.38 -8.77
CA LEU A 195 3.68 7.31 -9.57
C LEU A 195 2.64 8.35 -9.11
N GLY A 196 2.46 8.55 -7.80
CA GLY A 196 1.56 9.56 -7.24
C GLY A 196 1.93 10.99 -7.65
N ILE A 197 3.22 11.34 -7.61
CA ILE A 197 3.73 12.62 -8.07
C ILE A 197 3.52 12.77 -9.58
N PHE A 198 3.80 11.73 -10.36
CA PHE A 198 3.56 11.74 -11.80
C PHE A 198 2.08 11.98 -12.15
N ILE A 199 1.16 11.32 -11.45
CA ILE A 199 -0.29 11.56 -11.58
C ILE A 199 -0.64 13.00 -11.24
N LEU A 200 -0.08 13.56 -10.16
CA LEU A 200 -0.31 14.95 -9.76
C LEU A 200 0.18 15.94 -10.83
N VAL A 201 1.32 15.67 -11.46
CA VAL A 201 1.84 16.47 -12.58
C VAL A 201 0.88 16.41 -13.77
N LEU A 202 0.43 15.22 -14.18
CA LEU A 202 -0.56 15.07 -15.25
C LEU A 202 -1.87 15.78 -14.92
N ALA A 203 -2.31 15.73 -13.67
CA ALA A 203 -3.53 16.40 -13.21
C ALA A 203 -3.39 17.93 -13.20
N SER A 204 -2.23 18.44 -12.78
CA SER A 204 -1.92 19.87 -12.81
C SER A 204 -1.89 20.38 -14.25
N LEU A 205 -1.35 19.59 -15.18
CA LEU A 205 -1.45 19.83 -16.62
C LEU A 205 -2.92 19.90 -17.06
N GLN A 206 -3.80 18.98 -16.63
CA GLN A 206 -5.24 19.09 -16.94
C GLN A 206 -5.88 20.37 -16.41
N VAL A 207 -5.49 20.84 -15.22
CA VAL A 207 -5.97 22.12 -14.68
C VAL A 207 -5.48 23.29 -15.56
N THR A 208 -4.22 23.30 -15.98
CA THR A 208 -3.73 24.33 -16.93
C THR A 208 -4.46 24.29 -18.27
N ALA A 209 -4.91 23.11 -18.71
CA ALA A 209 -5.70 22.96 -19.93
C ALA A 209 -7.02 23.76 -19.86
N LEU A 210 -7.65 23.86 -18.68
CA LEU A 210 -8.86 24.66 -18.50
C LEU A 210 -8.61 26.15 -18.78
N PHE A 211 -7.51 26.70 -18.26
CA PHE A 211 -7.15 28.10 -18.42
C PHE A 211 -6.62 28.42 -19.82
N ALA A 212 -5.88 27.49 -20.41
CA ALA A 212 -5.32 27.63 -21.76
C ALA A 212 -6.29 27.16 -22.86
N ARG A 213 -7.60 27.07 -22.57
CA ARG A 213 -8.61 26.52 -23.46
C ARG A 213 -8.86 27.48 -24.64
N PRO A 214 -8.51 27.13 -25.90
CA PRO A 214 -8.74 28.01 -27.04
C PRO A 214 -10.21 28.03 -27.46
N ASP A 215 -10.60 29.07 -28.19
CA ASP A 215 -11.90 29.17 -28.86
C ASP A 215 -12.17 28.00 -29.80
N LYS A 216 -13.47 27.68 -29.99
CA LYS A 216 -13.90 26.51 -30.78
C LYS A 216 -13.36 26.53 -32.22
N GLU A 217 -13.24 27.71 -32.82
CA GLU A 217 -12.80 27.89 -34.21
C GLU A 217 -11.27 28.03 -34.37
N ALA A 218 -10.52 28.14 -33.28
CA ALA A 218 -9.08 28.33 -33.35
C ALA A 218 -8.36 27.05 -33.80
N LYS A 219 -7.40 27.15 -34.73
CA LYS A 219 -6.55 26.00 -35.14
C LYS A 219 -5.88 25.30 -33.95
N MET A 220 -5.48 26.08 -32.94
CA MET A 220 -4.88 25.58 -31.70
C MET A 220 -5.81 24.68 -30.88
N ARG A 221 -7.14 24.76 -31.07
CA ARG A 221 -8.14 23.90 -30.42
C ARG A 221 -7.88 22.42 -30.70
N LYS A 222 -7.42 22.08 -31.90
CA LYS A 222 -7.09 20.69 -32.28
C LYS A 222 -5.96 20.12 -31.42
N TYR A 223 -4.85 20.85 -31.30
CA TYR A 223 -3.69 20.43 -30.50
C TYR A 223 -4.01 20.39 -29.01
N TRP A 224 -4.76 21.39 -28.52
CA TRP A 224 -5.27 21.39 -27.16
C TRP A 224 -6.12 20.15 -26.87
N ASN A 225 -7.02 19.76 -27.77
CA ASN A 225 -7.84 18.55 -27.62
C ASN A 225 -6.97 17.28 -27.57
N TRP A 226 -5.97 17.15 -28.44
CA TRP A 226 -5.04 16.01 -28.42
C TRP A 226 -4.31 15.90 -27.09
N TYR A 227 -3.70 17.00 -26.65
CA TYR A 227 -3.03 17.08 -25.36
C TYR A 227 -3.97 16.71 -24.21
N HIS A 228 -5.14 17.35 -24.11
CA HIS A 228 -6.11 17.13 -23.04
C HIS A 228 -6.59 15.68 -23.01
N TYR A 229 -6.91 15.09 -24.16
CA TYR A 229 -7.37 13.70 -24.25
C TYR A 229 -6.29 12.68 -23.92
N ILE A 230 -5.06 12.85 -24.42
CA ILE A 230 -3.97 11.90 -24.20
C ILE A 230 -3.54 11.96 -22.73
N ALA A 231 -3.22 13.15 -22.23
CA ALA A 231 -2.75 13.30 -20.86
C ALA A 231 -3.83 12.93 -19.83
N GLY A 232 -5.12 13.22 -20.10
CA GLY A 232 -6.23 12.80 -19.24
C GLY A 232 -6.41 11.28 -19.18
N ARG A 233 -6.23 10.57 -20.31
CA ARG A 233 -6.30 9.10 -20.34
C ARG A 233 -5.12 8.45 -19.63
N LEU A 234 -3.91 8.95 -19.85
CA LEU A 234 -2.72 8.48 -19.13
C LEU A 234 -2.90 8.66 -17.63
N LEU A 235 -3.37 9.83 -17.18
CA LEU A 235 -3.67 10.09 -15.77
C LEU A 235 -4.58 9.01 -15.19
N ILE A 236 -5.70 8.69 -15.85
CA ILE A 236 -6.65 7.65 -15.37
C ILE A 236 -5.99 6.27 -15.28
N VAL A 237 -5.24 5.86 -16.31
CA VAL A 237 -4.56 4.54 -16.32
C VAL A 237 -3.57 4.44 -15.16
N PHE A 238 -2.71 5.45 -14.99
CA PHE A 238 -1.74 5.46 -13.90
C PHE A 238 -2.42 5.58 -12.53
N ALA A 239 -3.51 6.33 -12.40
CA ALA A 239 -4.30 6.42 -11.18
C ALA A 239 -4.86 5.06 -10.75
N ILE A 240 -5.50 4.33 -11.66
CA ILE A 240 -6.04 2.99 -11.39
C ILE A 240 -4.93 2.05 -10.93
N ALA A 241 -3.82 2.00 -11.69
CA ALA A 241 -2.68 1.15 -11.37
C ALA A 241 -2.08 1.50 -10.00
N ASN A 242 -1.91 2.80 -9.71
CA ASN A 242 -1.32 3.24 -8.46
C ASN A 242 -2.23 3.04 -7.24
N VAL A 243 -3.56 3.06 -7.43
CA VAL A 243 -4.51 2.68 -6.37
C VAL A 243 -4.40 1.20 -6.03
N PHE A 244 -4.37 0.30 -7.03
CA PHE A 244 -4.14 -1.12 -6.78
C PHE A 244 -2.79 -1.37 -6.09
N TYR A 245 -1.75 -0.70 -6.55
CA TYR A 245 -0.42 -0.80 -5.94
C TYR A 245 -0.41 -0.28 -4.49
N GLY A 246 -1.12 0.82 -4.21
CA GLY A 246 -1.29 1.36 -2.86
C GLY A 246 -2.05 0.42 -1.92
N ILE A 247 -3.08 -0.29 -2.42
CA ILE A 247 -3.81 -1.32 -1.66
C ILE A 247 -2.87 -2.47 -1.29
N HIS A 248 -2.05 -2.92 -2.24
CA HIS A 248 -1.05 -3.96 -2.02
C HIS A 248 0.00 -3.52 -0.97
N LEU A 249 0.58 -2.33 -1.10
CA LEU A 249 1.53 -1.77 -0.13
C LEU A 249 0.91 -1.57 1.26
N GLY A 250 -0.38 -1.28 1.33
CA GLY A 250 -1.12 -1.16 2.57
C GLY A 250 -1.35 -2.48 3.31
N GLU A 251 -0.90 -3.61 2.74
CA GLU A 251 -1.17 -4.99 3.19
C GLU A 251 -2.68 -5.19 3.44
N LYS A 252 -3.51 -4.52 2.64
CA LYS A 252 -4.96 -4.66 2.72
C LYS A 252 -5.33 -5.90 1.92
N GLY A 253 -5.85 -6.91 2.61
CA GLY A 253 -6.21 -8.20 2.01
C GLY A 253 -7.21 -8.09 0.85
N ASN A 254 -7.41 -9.23 0.18
CA ASN A 254 -8.10 -9.39 -1.11
C ASN A 254 -9.44 -8.63 -1.24
N GLY A 255 -10.16 -8.34 -0.15
CA GLY A 255 -11.42 -7.61 -0.16
C GLY A 255 -11.34 -6.17 -0.71
N TRP A 256 -10.30 -5.40 -0.37
CA TRP A 256 -10.15 -4.03 -0.89
C TRP A 256 -9.82 -4.04 -2.39
N THR A 257 -8.92 -4.93 -2.80
CA THR A 257 -8.57 -5.15 -4.21
C THR A 257 -9.80 -5.58 -5.02
N ALA A 258 -10.56 -6.56 -4.52
CA ALA A 258 -11.77 -7.04 -5.18
C ALA A 258 -12.84 -5.93 -5.27
N GLY A 259 -13.08 -5.20 -4.18
CA GLY A 259 -14.05 -4.11 -4.16
C GLY A 259 -13.72 -3.01 -5.16
N TYR A 260 -12.47 -2.55 -5.21
CA TYR A 260 -12.05 -1.56 -6.20
C TYR A 260 -12.10 -2.13 -7.63
N GLY A 261 -11.71 -3.40 -7.83
CA GLY A 261 -11.83 -4.09 -9.12
C GLY A 261 -13.27 -4.15 -9.65
N VAL A 262 -14.24 -4.43 -8.78
CA VAL A 262 -15.66 -4.41 -9.14
C VAL A 262 -16.11 -3.00 -9.58
N ILE A 263 -15.68 -1.95 -8.89
CA ILE A 263 -15.99 -0.56 -9.26
C ILE A 263 -15.45 -0.25 -10.67
N ILE A 264 -14.20 -0.64 -10.96
CA ILE A 264 -13.60 -0.44 -12.29
C ILE A 264 -14.35 -1.24 -13.36
N ALA A 265 -14.71 -2.49 -13.08
CA ALA A 265 -15.51 -3.32 -13.99
C ALA A 265 -16.86 -2.68 -14.32
N ILE A 266 -17.54 -2.08 -13.33
CA ILE A 266 -18.79 -1.33 -13.54
C ILE A 266 -18.55 -0.13 -14.47
N PHE A 267 -17.48 0.64 -14.26
CA PHE A 267 -17.17 1.78 -15.15
C PHE A 267 -16.87 1.36 -16.59
N ILE A 268 -16.19 0.23 -16.78
CA ILE A 268 -15.94 -0.34 -18.11
C ILE A 268 -17.27 -0.75 -18.76
N LEU A 269 -18.14 -1.46 -18.03
CA LEU A 269 -19.45 -1.88 -18.52
C LEU A 269 -20.33 -0.67 -18.90
N VAL A 270 -20.42 0.33 -18.02
CA VAL A 270 -21.18 1.56 -18.28
C VAL A 270 -20.63 2.27 -19.52
N SER A 271 -19.30 2.38 -19.64
CA SER A 271 -18.67 3.00 -20.80
C SER A 271 -18.97 2.23 -22.09
N PHE A 272 -18.93 0.89 -22.06
CA PHE A 272 -19.27 0.05 -23.21
C PHE A 272 -20.73 0.26 -23.66
N VAL A 273 -21.67 0.26 -22.72
CA VAL A 273 -23.09 0.50 -23.01
C VAL A 273 -23.31 1.90 -23.60
N LEU A 274 -22.68 2.92 -23.03
CA LEU A 274 -22.80 4.30 -23.51
C LEU A 274 -22.15 4.47 -24.89
N GLU A 275 -21.00 3.85 -25.15
CA GLU A 275 -20.34 3.86 -26.45
C GLU A 275 -21.21 3.18 -27.52
N PHE A 276 -21.80 2.02 -27.22
CA PHE A 276 -22.71 1.33 -28.12
C PHE A 276 -23.95 2.16 -28.46
N ARG A 277 -24.56 2.82 -27.45
CA ARG A 277 -25.68 3.74 -27.67
C ARG A 277 -25.30 4.94 -28.53
N MET A 278 -24.13 5.52 -28.28
CA MET A 278 -23.63 6.65 -29.07
C MET A 278 -23.36 6.23 -30.53
N TRP A 279 -22.77 5.06 -30.76
CA TRP A 279 -22.55 4.50 -32.10
C TRP A 279 -23.87 4.30 -32.85
N LYS A 280 -24.88 3.71 -32.20
CA LYS A 280 -26.23 3.54 -32.78
C LYS A 280 -26.96 4.83 -33.11
N ARG A 281 -26.64 5.95 -32.45
CA ARG A 281 -27.26 7.26 -32.75
C ARG A 281 -26.58 7.96 -33.93
N ASN A 282 -25.32 7.64 -34.19
CA ASN A 282 -24.50 8.31 -35.18
C ASN A 282 -24.46 7.58 -36.54
N ASN A 283 -25.01 6.36 -36.61
CA ASN A 283 -25.23 5.57 -37.82
C ASN A 283 -26.72 5.43 -38.09
#